data_AF-A0A1A9S365-F1
#
_entry.id   AF-A0A1A9S365-F1
#
_cell.length_a   1.000
_cell.length_b   1.000
_cell.length_c   1.000
_cell.angle_alpha   90.00
_cell.angle_beta   90.00
_cell.angle_gamma   90.00
#
_symmetry.space_group_name_H-M   'P 1'
#
loop_
_entity.id
_entity.type
_entity.pdbx_description
1 polymer ?
#
loop_
_entity_poly.entity_id
_entity_poly.type
_entity_poly.pdbx_seq_one_letter_code
_entity_poly.pdbx_strand_id
1 'polypeptide(L)'
;MALVALLLMLPVGVVFAVWQGYTAAEIYQDYQIGQHAVPVNARIDGECTIRKAIFTSCNTTITHRGRTVEKSFSFFGTGGDIYARALADANDPSRLTLDVAVEKVGNRSVGVLLFGGLGLFMIGAAFYVVLVRVPRYRRILDAINCPEAQPWQLAAVPCLHIGNAGKDAVYQAEIEGQTRKIGLGFGKKDNGAWTFEGRSGQVYLLAFLPHGGGVPVALDRKLVSVTGLDKSEKAQLAAALQQAEEAAEC
;
A
#
# COMPACT_ATOMS: atom_id res chain seq x y z
N MET A 1 2.48 0.38 -9.49
CA MET A 1 2.78 1.08 -8.21
C MET A 1 2.40 2.55 -8.23
N ALA A 2 2.90 3.37 -9.15
CA ALA A 2 2.51 4.80 -9.25
C ALA A 2 1.00 5.00 -9.43
N LEU A 3 0.39 4.20 -10.32
CA LEU A 3 -1.04 4.25 -10.61
C LEU A 3 -1.91 3.92 -9.39
N VAL A 4 -1.51 2.90 -8.63
CA VAL A 4 -2.17 2.51 -7.36
C VAL A 4 -2.06 3.62 -6.31
N ALA A 5 -0.90 4.25 -6.18
CA ALA A 5 -0.69 5.36 -5.26
C ALA A 5 -1.58 6.58 -5.60
N LEU A 6 -1.65 6.95 -6.89
CA LEU A 6 -2.41 8.12 -7.36
C LEU A 6 -3.92 7.89 -7.43
N LEU A 7 -4.36 6.71 -7.89
CA LEU A 7 -5.78 6.46 -8.14
C LEU A 7 -6.52 5.88 -6.93
N LEU A 8 -5.81 5.26 -5.98
CA LEU A 8 -6.44 4.62 -4.82
C LEU A 8 -6.04 5.29 -3.51
N MET A 9 -4.75 5.43 -3.23
CA MET A 9 -4.31 5.93 -1.91
C MET A 9 -4.61 7.42 -1.71
N LEU A 10 -4.32 8.24 -2.72
CA LEU A 10 -4.48 9.68 -2.62
C LEU A 10 -5.96 10.12 -2.48
N PRO A 11 -6.91 9.64 -3.30
CA PRO A 11 -8.33 10.01 -3.14
C PRO A 11 -8.89 9.56 -1.78
N VAL A 12 -8.57 8.33 -1.36
CA VAL A 12 -9.01 7.81 -0.07
C VAL A 12 -8.45 8.65 1.09
N GLY A 13 -7.17 9.02 1.02
CA GLY A 13 -6.56 9.90 2.02
C GLY A 13 -7.22 11.28 2.09
N VAL A 14 -7.54 11.88 0.94
CA VAL A 14 -8.26 13.17 0.88
C VAL A 14 -9.66 13.06 1.47
N VAL A 15 -10.40 11.99 1.16
CA VAL A 15 -11.73 11.74 1.75
C VAL A 15 -11.65 11.70 3.27
N PHE A 16 -10.67 10.98 3.82
CA PHE A 16 -10.46 10.95 5.28
C PHE A 16 -10.11 12.33 5.85
N ALA A 17 -9.26 13.12 5.18
CA ALA A 17 -8.90 14.46 5.65
C ALA A 17 -10.08 15.43 5.65
N VAL A 18 -10.93 15.40 4.60
CA VAL A 18 -12.15 16.20 4.52
C VAL A 18 -13.15 15.77 5.60
N TRP A 19 -13.40 14.46 5.74
CA TRP A 19 -14.27 13.91 6.78
C TRP A 19 -13.80 14.28 8.19
N GLN A 20 -12.47 14.25 8.42
CA GLN A 20 -11.86 14.67 9.67
C GLN A 20 -12.17 16.15 9.98
N GLY A 21 -12.09 17.04 9.00
CA GLY A 21 -12.38 18.47 9.17
C GLY A 21 -13.82 18.73 9.60
N TYR A 22 -14.80 18.11 8.91
CA TYR A 22 -16.21 18.23 9.28
C TYR A 22 -16.48 17.68 10.68
N THR A 23 -15.99 16.47 10.97
CA THR A 23 -16.24 15.82 12.26
C THR A 23 -15.56 16.54 13.43
N ALA A 24 -14.35 17.08 13.22
CA ALA A 24 -13.65 17.87 14.22
C ALA A 24 -14.39 19.17 14.56
N ALA A 25 -14.99 19.83 13.56
CA ALA A 25 -15.80 21.03 13.77
C ALA A 25 -17.04 20.74 14.63
N GLU A 26 -17.74 19.64 14.38
CA GLU A 26 -18.88 19.20 15.20
C GLU A 26 -18.46 18.90 16.64
N ILE A 27 -17.35 18.17 16.83
CA ILE A 27 -16.81 17.86 18.16
C ILE A 27 -16.44 19.15 18.89
N TYR A 28 -15.86 20.13 18.19
CA TYR A 28 -15.49 21.41 18.77
C TYR A 28 -16.71 22.22 19.20
N GLN A 29 -17.79 22.22 18.41
CA GLN A 29 -19.05 22.83 18.80
C GLN A 29 -19.65 22.14 20.04
N ASP A 30 -19.64 20.81 20.09
CA ASP A 30 -20.11 20.05 21.26
C ASP A 30 -19.28 20.34 22.50
N TYR A 31 -17.96 20.48 22.35
CA TYR A 31 -17.07 20.88 23.42
C TYR A 31 -17.40 22.29 23.95
N GLN A 32 -17.62 23.26 23.05
CA GLN A 32 -18.00 24.63 23.45
C GLN A 32 -19.34 24.65 24.20
N ILE A 33 -20.37 24.01 23.68
CA ILE A 33 -21.68 23.93 24.34
C ILE A 33 -21.55 23.26 25.71
N GLY A 34 -20.72 22.21 25.80
CA GLY A 34 -20.43 21.51 27.06
C GLY A 34 -19.85 22.39 28.17
N GLN A 35 -19.12 23.45 27.85
CA GLN A 35 -18.54 24.37 28.86
C GLN A 35 -19.62 25.21 29.58
N HIS A 36 -20.74 25.47 28.93
CA HIS A 36 -21.82 26.32 29.43
C HIS A 36 -23.19 25.64 29.28
N ALA A 37 -23.23 24.32 29.44
CA ALA A 37 -24.41 23.53 29.16
C ALA A 37 -25.51 23.71 30.22
N VAL A 38 -26.73 23.98 29.75
CA VAL A 38 -27.94 24.01 30.57
C VAL A 38 -28.93 22.95 30.04
N PRO A 39 -29.47 22.09 30.91
CA PRO A 39 -30.46 21.10 30.48
C PRO A 39 -31.76 21.77 30.01
N VAL A 40 -32.29 21.30 28.89
CA VAL A 40 -33.56 21.80 28.33
C VAL A 40 -34.53 20.66 28.06
N ASN A 41 -35.81 20.91 28.27
CA ASN A 41 -36.87 19.97 27.89
C ASN A 41 -37.15 20.10 26.40
N ALA A 42 -36.38 19.36 25.60
CA ALA A 42 -36.58 19.24 24.15
C ALA A 42 -37.09 17.84 23.80
N ARG A 43 -37.84 17.74 22.70
CA ARG A 43 -38.21 16.45 22.13
C ARG A 43 -37.02 15.91 21.32
N ILE A 44 -36.61 14.67 21.61
CA ILE A 44 -35.50 14.00 20.95
C ILE A 44 -36.08 12.79 20.22
N ASP A 45 -36.01 12.79 18.89
CA ASP A 45 -36.38 11.66 18.05
C ASP A 45 -35.11 11.14 17.37
N GLY A 46 -34.78 9.86 17.47
CA GLY A 46 -33.57 9.32 16.86
C GLY A 46 -33.24 7.88 17.26
N GLU A 47 -32.22 7.32 16.59
CA GLU A 47 -31.75 5.97 16.84
C GLU A 47 -30.21 5.93 16.92
N CYS A 48 -29.70 5.01 17.74
CA CYS A 48 -28.28 4.71 17.81
C CYS A 48 -28.04 3.28 17.32
N THR A 49 -27.30 3.14 16.22
CA THR A 49 -26.90 1.85 15.65
C THR A 49 -25.51 1.46 16.11
N ILE A 50 -25.37 0.26 16.67
CA ILE A 50 -24.07 -0.33 17.03
C ILE A 50 -23.58 -1.18 15.86
N ARG A 51 -22.37 -0.89 15.37
CA ARG A 51 -21.68 -1.65 14.30
C ARG A 51 -20.46 -2.36 14.88
N LYS A 52 -20.37 -3.67 14.59
CA LYS A 52 -19.25 -4.55 15.01
C LYS A 52 -18.92 -4.50 16.51
N ALA A 53 -19.91 -4.19 17.36
CA ALA A 53 -19.79 -4.09 18.81
C ALA A 53 -18.73 -3.09 19.36
N ILE A 54 -18.19 -2.22 18.50
CA ILE A 54 -17.14 -1.25 18.87
C ILE A 54 -17.43 0.16 18.37
N PHE A 55 -18.36 0.34 17.43
CA PHE A 55 -18.63 1.62 16.79
C PHE A 55 -20.12 1.94 16.89
N THR A 56 -20.46 2.95 17.68
CA THR A 56 -21.85 3.39 17.84
C THR A 56 -22.05 4.66 17.03
N SER A 57 -23.08 4.67 16.20
CA SER A 57 -23.48 5.82 15.39
C SER A 57 -24.89 6.23 15.80
N CYS A 58 -25.08 7.49 16.17
CA CYS A 58 -26.36 8.04 16.59
C CYS A 58 -26.80 9.11 15.59
N ASN A 59 -28.02 8.97 15.09
CA ASN A 59 -28.69 9.96 14.25
C ASN A 59 -29.93 10.45 15.01
N THR A 60 -29.93 11.72 15.38
CA THR A 60 -30.93 12.29 16.27
C THR A 60 -31.42 13.63 15.75
N THR A 61 -32.67 13.92 16.04
CA THR A 61 -33.35 15.17 15.71
C THR A 61 -33.85 15.79 17.02
N ILE A 62 -33.36 16.98 17.33
CA ILE A 62 -33.71 17.71 18.55
C ILE A 62 -34.70 18.80 18.18
N THR A 63 -35.91 18.73 18.71
CA THR A 63 -36.95 19.75 18.52
C THR A 63 -37.19 20.53 19.81
N HIS A 64 -36.92 21.83 19.79
CA HIS A 64 -37.10 22.72 20.93
C HIS A 64 -37.67 24.08 20.48
N ARG A 65 -38.80 24.50 21.08
CA ARG A 65 -39.47 25.79 20.80
C ARG A 65 -39.71 26.05 19.30
N GLY A 66 -40.12 25.02 18.57
CA GLY A 66 -40.42 25.11 17.12
C GLY A 66 -39.19 25.10 16.20
N ARG A 67 -37.98 24.93 16.75
CA ARG A 67 -36.74 24.72 15.97
C ARG A 67 -36.34 23.25 16.01
N THR A 68 -35.86 22.75 14.88
CA THR A 68 -35.42 21.39 14.71
C THR A 68 -33.95 21.38 14.29
N VAL A 69 -33.11 20.69 15.04
CA VAL A 69 -31.68 20.53 14.78
C VAL A 69 -31.40 19.05 14.59
N GLU A 70 -30.91 18.68 13.42
CA GLU A 70 -30.41 17.34 13.14
C GLU A 70 -28.97 17.21 13.65
N LYS A 71 -28.68 16.08 14.26
CA LYS A 71 -27.36 15.78 14.83
C LYS A 71 -27.02 14.32 14.59
N SER A 72 -25.97 14.10 13.82
CA SER A 72 -25.35 12.80 13.62
C SER A 72 -23.98 12.78 14.30
N PHE A 73 -23.71 11.79 15.14
CA PHE A 73 -22.36 11.62 15.70
C PHE A 73 -22.04 10.15 15.92
N SER A 74 -20.77 9.80 15.87
CA SER A 74 -20.30 8.43 16.06
C SER A 74 -19.12 8.38 17.01
N PHE A 75 -19.05 7.34 17.84
CA PHE A 75 -18.03 7.17 18.87
C PHE A 75 -17.69 5.68 19.08
N PHE A 76 -16.51 5.40 19.62
CA PHE A 76 -16.13 4.03 19.97
C PHE A 76 -16.74 3.59 21.31
N GLY A 77 -17.40 2.45 21.35
CA GLY A 77 -18.01 1.98 22.58
C GLY A 77 -18.62 0.59 22.44
N THR A 78 -18.69 -0.11 23.57
CA THR A 78 -19.40 -1.38 23.70
C THR A 78 -20.87 -1.10 24.02
N GLY A 79 -21.77 -1.93 23.50
CA GLY A 79 -23.23 -1.69 23.54
C GLY A 79 -23.83 -1.52 24.94
N GLY A 80 -24.96 -0.83 24.99
CA GLY A 80 -25.80 -0.56 26.17
C GLY A 80 -26.93 0.42 25.86
N ASP A 81 -27.90 0.56 26.76
CA ASP A 81 -28.97 1.57 26.63
C ASP A 81 -28.39 2.98 26.77
N ILE A 82 -28.57 3.80 25.74
CA ILE A 82 -28.08 5.18 25.72
C ILE A 82 -29.23 6.10 26.08
N TYR A 83 -29.20 6.65 27.29
CA TYR A 83 -30.10 7.71 27.71
C TYR A 83 -29.51 9.05 27.30
N ALA A 84 -30.27 9.86 26.57
CA ALA A 84 -29.82 11.17 26.10
C ALA A 84 -30.76 12.28 26.60
N ARG A 85 -30.17 13.37 27.06
CA ARG A 85 -30.84 14.63 27.42
C ARG A 85 -30.34 15.76 26.54
N ALA A 86 -31.26 16.61 26.11
CA ALA A 86 -30.92 17.80 25.35
C ALA A 86 -30.29 18.87 26.25
N LEU A 87 -29.21 19.47 25.75
CA LEU A 87 -28.48 20.57 26.36
C LEU A 87 -28.50 21.77 25.41
N ALA A 88 -28.65 22.97 25.96
CA ALA A 88 -28.46 24.22 25.26
C ALA A 88 -27.25 24.97 25.82
N ASP A 89 -26.60 25.80 25.00
CA ASP A 89 -25.57 26.73 25.47
C ASP A 89 -26.24 27.89 26.24
N ALA A 90 -25.78 28.18 27.45
CA ALA A 90 -26.26 29.29 28.26
C ALA A 90 -26.08 30.65 27.56
N ASN A 91 -25.00 30.80 26.78
CA ASN A 91 -24.65 32.05 26.10
C ASN A 91 -25.38 32.20 24.75
N ASP A 92 -25.72 31.08 24.11
CA ASP A 92 -26.46 31.05 22.85
C ASP A 92 -27.50 29.91 22.87
N PRO A 93 -28.73 30.18 23.37
CA PRO A 93 -29.79 29.18 23.48
C PRO A 93 -30.26 28.59 22.15
N SER A 94 -29.76 29.09 21.01
CA SER A 94 -30.03 28.51 19.69
C SER A 94 -29.18 27.27 19.39
N ARG A 95 -28.06 27.08 20.10
CA ARG A 95 -27.18 25.92 19.95
C ARG A 95 -27.65 24.79 20.86
N LEU A 96 -27.98 23.65 20.24
CA LEU A 96 -28.49 22.46 20.92
C LEU A 96 -27.57 21.28 20.71
N THR A 97 -27.38 20.48 21.75
CA THR A 97 -26.62 19.22 21.70
C THR A 97 -27.23 18.19 22.64
N LEU A 98 -26.66 16.98 22.65
CA LEU A 98 -27.00 15.93 23.60
C LEU A 98 -25.88 15.80 24.63
N ASP A 99 -26.25 15.54 25.88
CA ASP A 99 -25.32 15.20 26.96
C ASP A 99 -24.35 14.06 26.59
N VAL A 100 -24.84 13.02 25.93
CA VAL A 100 -24.01 11.90 25.42
C VAL A 100 -22.98 12.40 24.41
N ALA A 101 -23.35 13.36 23.55
CA ALA A 101 -22.43 13.93 22.56
C ALA A 101 -21.29 14.73 23.23
N VAL A 102 -21.60 15.46 24.30
CA VAL A 102 -20.64 16.21 25.13
C VAL A 102 -19.75 15.26 25.93
N GLU A 103 -20.34 14.26 26.60
CA GLU A 103 -19.61 13.28 27.41
C GLU A 103 -18.61 12.48 26.55
N LYS A 104 -18.99 12.14 25.32
CA LYS A 104 -18.15 11.36 24.40
C LYS A 104 -17.22 12.21 23.52
N VAL A 105 -17.12 13.53 23.73
CA VAL A 105 -16.20 14.42 22.98
C VAL A 105 -14.78 13.83 22.90
N GLY A 106 -14.19 13.44 24.03
CA GLY A 106 -12.82 12.90 24.07
C GLY A 106 -12.67 11.61 23.25
N ASN A 107 -13.63 10.70 23.37
CA ASN A 107 -13.63 9.44 22.66
C ASN A 107 -13.85 9.61 21.14
N ARG A 108 -14.69 10.58 20.75
CA ARG A 108 -14.89 10.97 19.34
C ARG A 108 -13.61 11.58 18.74
N SER A 109 -12.89 12.39 19.53
CA SER A 109 -11.61 12.98 19.12
C SER A 109 -10.56 11.91 18.80
N VAL A 110 -10.52 10.81 19.55
CA VAL A 110 -9.61 9.68 19.26
C VAL A 110 -9.86 9.11 17.88
N GLY A 111 -11.13 8.94 17.48
CA GLY A 111 -11.48 8.47 16.13
C GLY A 111 -11.05 9.42 15.04
N VAL A 112 -11.30 10.71 15.22
CA VAL A 112 -10.87 11.75 14.29
C VAL A 112 -9.34 11.77 14.14
N LEU A 113 -8.59 11.61 15.23
CA LEU A 113 -7.13 11.54 15.20
C LEU A 113 -6.62 10.27 14.50
N LEU A 114 -7.23 9.10 14.76
CA LEU A 114 -6.83 7.83 14.15
C LEU A 114 -7.07 7.84 12.63
N PHE A 115 -8.30 8.16 12.20
CA PHE A 115 -8.64 8.19 10.77
C PHE A 115 -7.96 9.35 10.06
N GLY A 116 -7.80 10.49 10.74
CA GLY A 116 -7.04 11.62 10.23
C GLY A 116 -5.56 11.31 10.01
N GLY A 117 -4.93 10.70 11.01
CA GLY A 117 -3.55 10.23 10.91
C GLY A 117 -3.37 9.21 9.79
N LEU A 118 -4.32 8.29 9.62
CA LEU A 118 -4.33 7.35 8.50
C LEU A 118 -4.47 8.07 7.16
N GLY A 119 -5.36 9.06 7.06
CA GLY A 119 -5.55 9.86 5.84
C GLY A 119 -4.27 10.59 5.43
N LEU A 120 -3.63 11.29 6.38
CA LEU A 120 -2.36 11.99 6.17
C LEU A 120 -1.24 11.02 5.79
N PHE A 121 -1.15 9.85 6.45
CA PHE A 121 -0.19 8.82 6.12
C PHE A 121 -0.36 8.33 4.67
N MET A 122 -1.59 8.08 4.24
CA MET A 122 -1.89 7.61 2.88
C MET A 122 -1.52 8.66 1.83
N ILE A 123 -1.80 9.94 2.09
CA ILE A 123 -1.39 11.05 1.22
C ILE A 123 0.14 11.13 1.14
N GLY A 124 0.83 11.12 2.28
CA GLY A 124 2.28 11.16 2.35
C GLY A 124 2.94 9.97 1.63
N ALA A 125 2.41 8.77 1.82
CA ALA A 125 2.87 7.57 1.14
C ALA A 125 2.67 7.65 -0.38
N ALA A 126 1.54 8.20 -0.84
CA ALA A 126 1.29 8.40 -2.27
C ALA A 126 2.32 9.35 -2.89
N PHE A 127 2.57 10.50 -2.26
CA PHE A 127 3.60 11.44 -2.69
C PHE A 127 5.00 10.84 -2.66
N TYR A 128 5.35 10.09 -1.61
CA TYR A 128 6.63 9.40 -1.53
C TYR A 128 6.84 8.42 -2.71
N VAL A 129 5.81 7.63 -3.05
CA VAL A 129 5.89 6.71 -4.18
C VAL A 129 6.10 7.46 -5.49
N VAL A 130 5.32 8.50 -5.75
CA VAL A 130 5.32 9.23 -7.03
C VAL A 130 6.57 10.10 -7.19
N LEU A 131 6.98 10.82 -6.14
CA LEU A 131 8.04 11.82 -6.21
C LEU A 131 9.43 11.26 -5.90
N VAL A 132 9.52 10.20 -5.10
CA VAL A 132 10.81 9.64 -4.67
C VAL A 132 11.04 8.27 -5.29
N ARG A 133 10.14 7.32 -5.06
CA ARG A 133 10.37 5.91 -5.42
C ARG A 133 10.39 5.69 -6.93
N VAL A 134 9.40 6.22 -7.66
CA VAL A 134 9.28 6.01 -9.10
C VAL A 134 10.43 6.65 -9.88
N PRO A 135 10.81 7.93 -9.66
CA PRO A 135 11.93 8.54 -10.37
C PRO A 135 13.25 7.84 -10.05
N ARG A 136 13.46 7.45 -8.79
CA ARG A 136 14.65 6.68 -8.40
C ARG A 136 14.71 5.35 -9.15
N TYR A 137 13.61 4.62 -9.23
CA TYR A 137 13.56 3.34 -9.93
C TYR A 137 13.79 3.50 -11.43
N ARG A 138 13.20 4.54 -12.04
CA ARG A 138 13.46 4.87 -13.46
C ARG A 138 14.94 5.18 -13.70
N ARG A 139 15.57 6.03 -12.88
CA ARG A 139 17.02 6.31 -13.01
C ARG A 139 17.88 5.06 -12.90
N ILE A 140 17.53 4.11 -12.03
CA ILE A 140 18.24 2.84 -11.93
C ILE A 140 18.06 2.02 -13.21
N LEU A 141 16.84 1.93 -13.73
CA LEU A 141 16.57 1.23 -14.99
C LEU A 141 17.25 1.90 -16.19
N ASP A 142 17.27 3.23 -16.24
CA ASP A 142 17.93 4.00 -17.29
C ASP A 142 19.45 3.80 -17.24
N ALA A 143 20.03 3.74 -16.03
CA ALA A 143 21.46 3.46 -15.84
C ALA A 143 21.83 2.03 -16.25
N ILE A 144 20.94 1.06 -16.04
CA ILE A 144 21.15 -0.33 -16.48
C ILE A 144 20.97 -0.47 -17.99
N ASN A 145 20.00 0.24 -18.58
CA ASN A 145 19.66 0.18 -20.00
C ASN A 145 20.30 1.30 -20.83
N CYS A 146 21.49 1.77 -20.46
CA CYS A 146 22.17 2.81 -21.19
C CYS A 146 22.50 2.35 -22.64
N PRO A 147 22.67 3.26 -23.61
CA PRO A 147 22.98 2.88 -24.99
C PRO A 147 24.21 1.99 -25.12
N GLU A 148 25.21 2.16 -24.26
CA GLU A 148 26.44 1.35 -24.21
C GLU A 148 26.18 -0.10 -23.74
N ALA A 149 25.09 -0.33 -23.00
CA ALA A 149 24.65 -1.66 -22.62
C ALA A 149 23.96 -2.41 -23.76
N GLN A 150 23.54 -1.71 -24.82
CA GLN A 150 22.82 -2.28 -25.97
C GLN A 150 23.79 -2.69 -27.10
N PRO A 151 23.47 -3.76 -27.86
CA PRO A 151 22.37 -4.69 -27.62
C PRO A 151 22.69 -5.64 -26.47
N TRP A 152 21.69 -5.95 -25.64
CA TRP A 152 21.80 -7.06 -24.70
C TRP A 152 21.98 -8.37 -25.46
N GLN A 153 22.91 -9.20 -25.01
CA GLN A 153 23.24 -10.48 -25.63
C GLN A 153 22.94 -11.62 -24.67
N LEU A 154 22.35 -12.69 -25.19
CA LEU A 154 22.17 -13.92 -24.45
C LEU A 154 23.53 -14.63 -24.36
N ALA A 155 23.98 -14.96 -23.14
CA ALA A 155 25.23 -15.70 -22.96
C ALA A 155 25.09 -16.82 -21.91
N ALA A 156 25.97 -17.82 -22.08
CA ALA A 156 26.18 -18.90 -21.13
C ALA A 156 27.25 -18.48 -20.12
N VAL A 157 26.86 -18.24 -18.87
CA VAL A 157 27.78 -17.84 -17.79
C VAL A 157 28.14 -19.08 -16.97
N PRO A 158 29.42 -19.37 -16.72
CA PRO A 158 29.81 -20.50 -15.88
C PRO A 158 29.15 -20.42 -14.51
N CYS A 159 28.38 -21.46 -14.17
CA CYS A 159 27.78 -21.61 -12.87
C CYS A 159 28.79 -22.30 -11.94
N LEU A 160 29.09 -21.69 -10.80
CA LEU A 160 30.01 -22.28 -9.82
C LEU A 160 29.35 -23.47 -9.13
N HIS A 161 28.10 -23.30 -8.70
CA HIS A 161 27.35 -24.34 -7.99
C HIS A 161 25.84 -24.18 -8.25
N ILE A 162 25.18 -25.31 -8.50
CA ILE A 162 23.72 -25.43 -8.44
C ILE A 162 23.36 -25.88 -7.01
N GLY A 163 22.50 -25.15 -6.33
CA GLY A 163 21.83 -25.62 -5.10
C GLY A 163 22.71 -26.02 -3.90
N ASN A 164 23.03 -25.06 -3.02
CA ASN A 164 23.20 -25.28 -1.57
C ASN A 164 23.12 -23.95 -0.77
N ALA A 165 22.80 -23.99 0.53
CA ALA A 165 22.62 -22.83 1.42
C ALA A 165 21.49 -21.84 1.04
N GLY A 166 20.33 -22.36 0.60
CA GLY A 166 19.12 -21.55 0.32
C GLY A 166 19.15 -20.76 -0.99
N LYS A 167 20.05 -21.11 -1.92
CA LYS A 167 20.22 -20.47 -3.23
C LYS A 167 20.08 -21.51 -4.35
N ASP A 168 19.51 -21.09 -5.48
CA ASP A 168 19.27 -21.96 -6.65
C ASP A 168 20.52 -22.10 -7.51
N ALA A 169 21.26 -21.01 -7.73
CA ALA A 169 22.50 -20.99 -8.50
C ALA A 169 23.46 -19.92 -7.97
N VAL A 170 24.77 -20.13 -8.16
CA VAL A 170 25.81 -19.16 -7.82
C VAL A 170 26.75 -18.98 -9.00
N TYR A 171 26.97 -17.73 -9.41
CA TYR A 171 27.91 -17.38 -10.47
C TYR A 171 28.87 -16.27 -10.02
N GLN A 172 29.92 -16.02 -10.79
CA GLN A 172 30.84 -14.92 -10.56
C GLN A 172 30.59 -13.80 -11.56
N ALA A 173 30.66 -12.57 -11.07
CA ALA A 173 30.66 -11.38 -11.90
C ALA A 173 31.70 -10.38 -11.39
N GLU A 174 32.24 -9.60 -12.30
CA GLU A 174 33.12 -8.49 -11.96
C GLU A 174 32.25 -7.26 -11.64
N ILE A 175 32.39 -6.76 -10.41
CA ILE A 175 31.70 -5.57 -9.92
C ILE A 175 32.79 -4.63 -9.41
N GLU A 176 32.90 -3.44 -10.02
CA GLU A 176 33.89 -2.43 -9.62
C GLU A 176 35.34 -2.96 -9.62
N GLY A 177 35.69 -3.78 -10.63
CA GLY A 177 37.03 -4.38 -10.75
C GLY A 177 37.32 -5.51 -9.76
N GLN A 178 36.31 -5.98 -9.02
CA GLN A 178 36.43 -7.10 -8.09
C GLN A 178 35.51 -8.25 -8.50
N THR A 179 36.06 -9.46 -8.58
CA THR A 179 35.28 -10.69 -8.79
C THR A 179 34.46 -11.00 -7.53
N ARG A 180 33.13 -10.91 -7.64
CA ARG A 180 32.20 -11.23 -6.55
C ARG A 180 31.34 -12.43 -6.90
N LYS A 181 31.03 -13.24 -5.88
CA LYS A 181 30.07 -14.36 -6.00
C LYS A 181 28.65 -13.84 -5.82
N ILE A 182 27.80 -14.05 -6.82
CA ILE A 182 26.40 -13.68 -6.81
C ILE A 182 25.57 -14.94 -6.64
N GLY A 183 24.76 -14.97 -5.57
CA GLY A 183 23.82 -16.05 -5.31
C GLY A 183 22.42 -15.67 -5.77
N LEU A 184 21.78 -16.55 -6.54
CA LEU A 184 20.42 -16.39 -7.04
C LEU A 184 19.45 -17.22 -6.22
N GLY A 185 18.27 -16.65 -5.96
CA GLY A 185 17.14 -17.35 -5.36
C GLY A 185 15.87 -16.90 -6.04
N PHE A 186 15.28 -17.77 -6.86
CA PHE A 186 14.04 -17.55 -7.59
C PHE A 186 12.82 -18.15 -6.84
N GLY A 187 13.02 -18.60 -5.60
CA GLY A 187 11.97 -18.99 -4.68
C GLY A 187 11.58 -20.46 -4.83
N LYS A 188 10.44 -20.75 -5.47
CA LYS A 188 9.93 -22.12 -5.57
C LYS A 188 10.83 -22.95 -6.51
N LYS A 189 11.05 -24.22 -6.15
CA LYS A 189 11.87 -25.19 -6.93
C LYS A 189 11.46 -25.30 -8.40
N ASP A 190 10.19 -25.06 -8.72
CA ASP A 190 9.67 -25.15 -10.09
C ASP A 190 10.00 -23.94 -10.96
N ASN A 191 10.55 -22.86 -10.38
CA ASN A 191 10.99 -21.66 -11.09
C ASN A 191 12.45 -21.31 -10.77
N GLY A 192 13.33 -22.31 -10.76
CA GLY A 192 14.76 -22.09 -10.52
C GLY A 192 15.45 -21.31 -11.64
N ALA A 193 16.74 -21.04 -11.41
CA ALA A 193 17.62 -20.47 -12.41
C ALA A 193 17.65 -21.37 -13.66
N TRP A 194 17.71 -20.77 -14.85
CA TRP A 194 17.84 -21.51 -16.10
C TRP A 194 19.29 -21.97 -16.27
N THR A 195 19.55 -23.23 -15.92
CA THR A 195 20.87 -23.85 -16.00
C THR A 195 20.86 -25.06 -16.93
N PHE A 196 21.96 -25.26 -17.65
CA PHE A 196 22.17 -26.39 -18.54
C PHE A 196 23.61 -26.89 -18.42
N GLU A 197 23.86 -28.14 -18.84
CA GLU A 197 25.17 -28.76 -18.75
C GLU A 197 25.86 -28.71 -20.13
N GLY A 198 27.05 -28.13 -20.19
CA GLY A 198 27.84 -28.12 -21.41
C GLY A 198 28.54 -29.46 -21.65
N ARG A 199 29.06 -29.67 -22.87
CA ARG A 199 29.73 -30.91 -23.29
C ARG A 199 30.91 -31.35 -22.41
N SER A 200 31.50 -30.41 -21.66
CA SER A 200 32.62 -30.69 -20.73
C SER A 200 32.18 -31.12 -19.33
N GLY A 201 30.87 -31.28 -19.08
CA GLY A 201 30.30 -31.50 -17.75
C GLY A 201 30.26 -30.24 -16.87
N GLN A 202 30.58 -29.07 -17.43
CA GLN A 202 30.49 -27.78 -16.74
C GLN A 202 29.06 -27.26 -16.83
N VAL A 203 28.50 -26.86 -15.70
CA VAL A 203 27.19 -26.22 -15.65
C VAL A 203 27.30 -24.75 -16.06
N TYR A 204 26.39 -24.31 -16.92
CA TYR A 204 26.19 -22.93 -17.32
C TYR A 204 24.83 -22.41 -16.84
N LEU A 205 24.79 -21.11 -16.62
CA LEU A 205 23.61 -20.32 -16.31
C LEU A 205 23.30 -19.44 -17.51
N LEU A 206 22.05 -19.46 -17.96
CA LEU A 206 21.60 -18.59 -19.04
C LEU A 206 21.31 -17.18 -18.50
N ALA A 207 21.96 -16.16 -19.08
CA ALA A 207 21.85 -14.79 -18.63
C ALA A 207 21.91 -13.79 -19.80
N PHE A 208 21.34 -12.61 -19.61
CA PHE A 208 21.55 -11.47 -20.49
C PHE A 208 22.76 -10.65 -20.03
N LEU A 209 23.68 -10.38 -20.95
CA LEU A 209 24.84 -9.53 -20.72
C LEU A 209 24.72 -8.25 -21.54
N PRO A 210 25.13 -7.10 -20.96
CA PRO A 210 25.24 -5.86 -21.70
C PRO A 210 26.42 -5.92 -22.70
N HIS A 211 26.31 -5.22 -23.83
CA HIS A 211 27.31 -5.25 -24.91
C HIS A 211 28.72 -4.84 -24.45
N GLY A 212 28.82 -3.78 -23.64
CA GLY A 212 30.09 -3.27 -23.09
C GLY A 212 30.71 -4.12 -21.98
N GLY A 213 30.16 -5.30 -21.67
CA GLY A 213 30.55 -6.07 -20.49
C GLY A 213 29.94 -5.51 -19.20
N GLY A 214 29.80 -6.34 -18.18
CA GLY A 214 29.13 -5.96 -16.93
C GLY A 214 28.57 -7.16 -16.19
N VAL A 215 27.65 -6.90 -15.27
CA VAL A 215 27.04 -7.95 -14.44
C VAL A 215 25.96 -8.69 -15.24
N PRO A 216 26.09 -10.01 -15.47
CA PRO A 216 25.06 -10.82 -16.10
C PRO A 216 23.73 -10.79 -15.35
N VAL A 217 22.62 -10.69 -16.06
CA VAL A 217 21.26 -10.78 -15.51
C VAL A 217 20.69 -12.16 -15.82
N ALA A 218 20.66 -13.02 -14.80
CA ALA A 218 20.24 -14.41 -14.92
C ALA A 218 18.74 -14.58 -15.23
N LEU A 219 18.42 -15.62 -16.00
CA LEU A 219 17.04 -15.98 -16.33
C LEU A 219 16.49 -17.08 -15.41
N ASP A 220 15.19 -16.99 -15.13
CA ASP A 220 14.42 -18.05 -14.47
C ASP A 220 13.70 -18.91 -15.51
N ARG A 221 13.47 -20.19 -15.22
CA ARG A 221 12.89 -21.15 -16.19
C ARG A 221 11.51 -20.77 -16.71
N LYS A 222 10.69 -20.07 -15.92
CA LYS A 222 9.36 -19.59 -16.36
C LYS A 222 9.38 -18.16 -16.90
N LEU A 223 10.55 -17.54 -17.02
CA LEU A 223 10.74 -16.18 -17.51
C LEU A 223 9.86 -15.16 -16.77
N VAL A 224 9.63 -15.36 -15.47
CA VAL A 224 8.88 -14.46 -14.59
C VAL A 224 9.63 -13.15 -14.40
N SER A 225 10.96 -13.21 -14.35
CA SER A 225 11.83 -12.02 -14.27
C SER A 225 11.74 -11.14 -15.52
N VAL A 226 11.41 -11.72 -16.67
CA VAL A 226 11.19 -10.99 -17.92
C VAL A 226 9.77 -10.41 -17.93
N THR A 227 9.65 -9.13 -17.61
CA THR A 227 8.39 -8.39 -17.66
C THR A 227 8.17 -7.74 -19.02
N GLY A 228 6.92 -7.62 -19.46
CA GLY A 228 6.55 -6.98 -20.74
C GLY A 228 6.16 -7.95 -21.85
N LEU A 229 6.50 -9.23 -21.71
CA LEU A 229 6.02 -10.30 -22.60
C LEU A 229 4.70 -10.89 -22.11
N ASP A 230 3.79 -11.18 -23.03
CA ASP A 230 2.56 -11.92 -22.76
C ASP A 230 2.82 -13.43 -22.56
N LYS A 231 1.78 -14.20 -22.23
CA LYS A 231 1.94 -15.64 -21.97
C LYS A 231 2.38 -16.43 -23.21
N SER A 232 1.93 -16.02 -24.39
CA SER A 232 2.25 -16.68 -25.66
C SER A 232 3.69 -16.36 -26.08
N GLU A 233 4.11 -15.11 -25.95
CA GLU A 233 5.48 -14.66 -26.22
C GLU A 233 6.48 -15.32 -25.26
N LYS A 234 6.14 -15.44 -23.97
CA LYS A 234 6.96 -16.19 -23.02
C LYS A 234 7.08 -17.66 -23.38
N ALA A 235 6.01 -18.29 -23.84
CA ALA A 235 6.04 -19.69 -24.26
C ALA A 235 6.90 -19.89 -25.53
N GLN A 236 6.80 -18.97 -26.49
CA GLN A 236 7.63 -18.98 -27.71
C GLN A 236 9.10 -18.77 -27.37
N LEU A 237 9.42 -17.79 -26.51
CA LEU A 237 10.78 -17.55 -26.07
C LEU A 237 11.35 -18.74 -25.31
N ALA A 238 10.58 -19.33 -24.38
CA ALA A 238 11.02 -20.53 -23.65
C ALA A 238 11.30 -21.70 -24.60
N ALA A 239 10.44 -21.93 -25.61
CA ALA A 239 10.66 -22.98 -26.60
C ALA A 239 11.92 -22.72 -27.46
N ALA A 240 12.14 -21.48 -27.90
CA ALA A 240 13.32 -21.11 -28.67
C ALA A 240 14.62 -21.27 -27.84
N LEU A 241 14.60 -20.89 -26.57
CA LEU A 241 15.73 -21.08 -25.65
C LEU A 241 16.03 -22.57 -25.42
N GLN A 242 15.00 -23.39 -25.25
CA GLN A 242 15.15 -24.83 -25.07
C GLN A 242 15.71 -25.51 -26.33
N GLN A 243 15.26 -25.12 -27.53
CA GLN A 243 15.83 -25.61 -28.79
C GLN A 243 17.30 -25.19 -28.97
N ALA A 244 17.67 -23.98 -28.55
CA ALA A 244 19.05 -23.51 -28.59
C ALA A 244 19.96 -24.27 -27.60
N GLU A 245 19.43 -24.65 -26.44
CA GLU A 245 20.09 -25.51 -25.45
C GLU A 245 20.37 -26.90 -26.03
N GLU A 246 19.36 -27.57 -26.59
CA GLU A 246 19.48 -28.89 -27.21
C GLU A 246 20.48 -28.89 -28.39
N ALA A 247 20.51 -27.81 -29.18
CA ALA A 247 21.46 -27.64 -30.28
C ALA A 247 22.91 -27.39 -29.78
N ALA A 248 23.09 -26.79 -28.61
CA ALA A 248 24.42 -26.59 -28.03
C ALA A 248 25.01 -27.89 -27.44
N GLU A 249 24.14 -28.78 -26.95
CA GLU A 249 24.50 -30.09 -26.39
C GLU A 249 24.94 -31.11 -27.46
N CYS A 250 24.45 -31.01 -28.71
CA CYS A 250 24.78 -31.89 -29.85
C CYS A 250 26.10 -31.53 -30.57
#